data_AF-A0A7W9L715-F1
#
_entry.id   AF-A0A7W9L715-F1
#
_cell.length_a   1.000
_cell.length_b   1.000
_cell.length_c   1.000
_cell.angle_alpha   90.00
_cell.angle_beta   90.00
_cell.angle_gamma   90.00
#
_symmetry.space_group_name_H-M   'P 1'
#
loop_
_entity.id
_entity.type
_entity.pdbx_description
1 polymer ?
#
loop_
_entity_poly.entity_id
_entity_poly.type
_entity_poly.pdbx_seq_one_letter_code
_entity_poly.pdbx_strand_id
1 'polypeptide(L)'
;MTDISATSEKPELLLRYSHHVIEHLGLKLYQNHPTNVVAELVSNAWDAGAETVQIAVATEMARGSERYLAVADSGGGMTLQDLAESYLVIGKPKSRSASGFDRKRYAMGRKGIGKLAPFGIARQVQVLTASRVDEEVRFNWLRIELGRILELGSNAGPNTLASYPPEPILTEASLSDVSAQPDPTGEVAKFLSMIGAGTGTLVLMTDLSLLRPMNVDHLRTAMGRRFTVTLSRQDFAVNVNGSRVTEADALPEFEHRIPHEGLLEEKVGDRTVKYWVGFVKTASWPADESGVGVYAHGKIAQDRPFTFGVRGKEIFTRYMYAVVEADFIDELEEDVISTDRRSIDWEHPQAAALYDWGARKVRLWIEEYRAARRKFEAEAVGKHIGVGEAPQNPL
;
A
#
# COMPACT_ATOMS: atom_id res chain seq x y z
N MET A 1 17.74 -44.51 -56.47
CA MET A 1 17.90 -44.02 -55.08
C MET A 1 17.69 -42.53 -55.09
N THR A 2 16.57 -42.06 -54.56
CA THR A 2 16.41 -40.78 -53.85
C THR A 2 14.98 -40.79 -53.33
N ASP A 3 14.86 -41.26 -52.09
CA ASP A 3 13.63 -41.28 -51.30
C ASP A 3 13.46 -39.87 -50.73
N ILE A 4 12.41 -39.15 -51.12
CA ILE A 4 12.06 -37.86 -50.54
C ILE A 4 10.94 -38.14 -49.52
N SER A 5 11.35 -38.60 -48.33
CA SER A 5 10.47 -38.56 -47.17
C SER A 5 10.45 -37.14 -46.64
N ALA A 6 9.52 -36.32 -47.12
CA ALA A 6 9.19 -35.05 -46.47
C ALA A 6 8.51 -35.37 -45.13
N THR A 7 9.31 -35.49 -44.08
CA THR A 7 8.83 -35.48 -42.70
C THR A 7 8.20 -34.12 -42.42
N SER A 8 6.87 -34.09 -42.41
CA SER A 8 6.08 -33.02 -41.80
C SER A 8 6.38 -33.01 -40.30
N GLU A 9 7.45 -32.33 -39.90
CA GLU A 9 7.69 -32.00 -38.50
C GLU A 9 6.47 -31.25 -37.98
N LYS A 10 5.79 -31.82 -36.98
CA LYS A 10 4.68 -31.15 -36.33
C LYS A 10 5.22 -29.83 -35.75
N PRO A 11 4.55 -28.69 -36.00
CA PRO A 11 5.02 -27.41 -35.49
C PRO A 11 5.10 -27.46 -33.97
N GLU A 12 6.21 -26.99 -33.41
CA GLU A 12 6.45 -26.90 -31.98
C GLU A 12 5.41 -25.97 -31.34
N LEU A 13 4.60 -26.51 -30.42
CA LEU A 13 3.59 -25.75 -29.70
C LEU A 13 4.25 -24.96 -28.57
N LEU A 14 4.74 -23.77 -28.90
CA LEU A 14 5.36 -22.85 -27.95
C LEU A 14 4.32 -21.85 -27.44
N LEU A 15 4.15 -21.78 -26.12
CA LEU A 15 3.47 -20.66 -25.47
C LEU A 15 4.35 -19.41 -25.60
N ARG A 16 3.93 -18.45 -26.42
CA ARG A 16 4.63 -17.17 -26.63
C ARG A 16 3.81 -16.06 -25.97
N TYR A 17 4.45 -15.21 -25.15
CA TYR A 17 3.81 -14.09 -24.47
C TYR A 17 4.42 -12.76 -24.95
N SER A 18 3.55 -11.78 -25.22
CA SER A 18 3.86 -10.48 -25.83
C SER A 18 3.85 -9.33 -24.79
N HIS A 19 4.37 -8.16 -25.18
CA HIS A 19 4.38 -6.87 -24.48
C HIS A 19 3.06 -6.46 -23.79
N HIS A 20 1.93 -7.05 -24.20
CA HIS A 20 0.61 -6.89 -23.55
C HIS A 20 0.57 -7.33 -22.07
N VAL A 21 1.58 -8.07 -21.59
CA VAL A 21 1.71 -8.44 -20.17
C VAL A 21 1.86 -7.19 -19.29
N ILE A 22 2.65 -6.19 -19.68
CA ILE A 22 2.82 -4.95 -18.90
C ILE A 22 1.53 -4.12 -18.89
N GLU A 23 0.85 -4.04 -20.02
CA GLU A 23 -0.39 -3.28 -20.19
C GLU A 23 -1.56 -3.93 -19.42
N HIS A 24 -1.69 -5.25 -19.46
CA HIS A 24 -2.77 -5.97 -18.80
C HIS A 24 -2.50 -6.30 -17.32
N LEU A 25 -1.26 -6.58 -16.92
CA LEU A 25 -0.92 -6.94 -15.53
C LEU A 25 -0.40 -5.77 -14.69
N GLY A 26 0.15 -4.71 -15.30
CA GLY A 26 0.64 -3.53 -14.58
C GLY A 26 -0.37 -2.40 -14.59
N LEU A 27 -0.68 -1.86 -15.77
CA LEU A 27 -1.45 -0.63 -15.91
C LEU A 27 -2.92 -0.79 -15.48
N LYS A 28 -3.58 -1.88 -15.88
CA LYS A 28 -4.99 -2.12 -15.52
C LYS A 28 -5.22 -2.38 -14.04
N LEU A 29 -4.23 -2.88 -13.30
CA LEU A 29 -4.37 -3.11 -11.84
C LEU A 29 -4.48 -1.80 -11.06
N TYR A 30 -3.86 -0.72 -11.55
CA TYR A 30 -3.80 0.57 -10.86
C TYR A 30 -4.62 1.67 -11.53
N GLN A 31 -5.25 1.37 -12.67
CA GLN A 31 -6.02 2.33 -13.44
C GLN A 31 -7.14 2.95 -12.59
N ASN A 32 -7.16 4.28 -12.51
CA ASN A 32 -8.15 5.04 -11.72
C ASN A 32 -8.17 4.75 -10.21
N HIS A 33 -7.11 4.17 -9.66
CA HIS A 33 -6.97 3.91 -8.22
C HIS A 33 -5.80 4.70 -7.62
N PRO A 34 -5.89 6.04 -7.53
CA PRO A 34 -4.76 6.87 -7.09
C PRO A 34 -4.29 6.54 -5.66
N THR A 35 -5.22 6.21 -4.76
CA THR A 35 -4.89 5.74 -3.41
C THR A 35 -4.02 4.48 -3.44
N ASN A 36 -4.28 3.55 -4.38
CA ASN A 36 -3.46 2.35 -4.50
C ASN A 36 -2.06 2.66 -5.03
N VAL A 37 -1.96 3.58 -5.99
CA VAL A 37 -0.67 4.04 -6.52
C VAL A 37 0.17 4.66 -5.41
N VAL A 38 -0.40 5.58 -4.64
CA VAL A 38 0.29 6.20 -3.50
C VAL A 38 0.70 5.14 -2.48
N ALA A 39 -0.17 4.18 -2.16
CA ALA A 39 0.18 3.11 -1.23
C ALA A 39 1.34 2.23 -1.71
N GLU A 40 1.43 1.93 -3.01
CA GLU A 40 2.58 1.20 -3.54
C GLU A 40 3.88 2.01 -3.42
N LEU A 41 3.83 3.33 -3.65
CA LEU A 41 4.99 4.21 -3.46
C LEU A 41 5.40 4.32 -1.98
N VAL A 42 4.43 4.44 -1.06
CA VAL A 42 4.69 4.41 0.40
C VAL A 42 5.30 3.07 0.82
N SER A 43 4.85 1.95 0.24
CA SER A 43 5.45 0.63 0.48
C SER A 43 6.90 0.56 0.00
N ASN A 44 7.21 1.17 -1.16
CA ASN A 44 8.59 1.24 -1.66
C ASN A 44 9.49 2.11 -0.78
N ALA A 45 8.96 3.23 -0.27
CA ALA A 45 9.67 4.09 0.68
C ALA A 45 9.99 3.34 1.99
N TRP A 46 9.03 2.56 2.49
CA TRP A 46 9.25 1.67 3.63
C TRP A 46 10.36 0.65 3.36
N ASP A 47 10.35 0.00 2.19
CA ASP A 47 11.39 -0.95 1.77
C ASP A 47 12.77 -0.29 1.65
N ALA A 48 12.81 0.98 1.30
CA ALA A 48 14.03 1.79 1.20
C ALA A 48 14.56 2.26 2.56
N GLY A 49 13.88 1.91 3.67
CA GLY A 49 14.25 2.32 5.02
C GLY A 49 13.95 3.78 5.33
N ALA A 50 13.04 4.43 4.60
CA ALA A 50 12.70 5.83 4.84
C ALA A 50 12.12 6.05 6.25
N GLU A 51 12.47 7.14 6.91
CA GLU A 51 11.85 7.55 8.18
C GLU A 51 10.62 8.44 7.95
N THR A 52 10.67 9.23 6.88
CA THR A 52 9.62 10.18 6.49
C THR A 52 9.25 10.00 5.02
N VAL A 53 7.95 10.04 4.75
CA VAL A 53 7.35 10.12 3.42
C VAL A 53 6.46 11.37 3.33
N GLN A 54 6.66 12.17 2.29
CA GLN A 54 5.85 13.35 1.95
C GLN A 54 5.04 13.04 0.70
N ILE A 55 3.73 13.21 0.78
CA ILE A 55 2.81 13.06 -0.34
C ILE A 55 2.24 14.44 -0.65
N ALA A 56 2.49 14.95 -1.85
CA ALA A 56 1.91 16.19 -2.34
C ALA A 56 0.83 15.89 -3.38
N VAL A 57 -0.35 16.47 -3.20
CA VAL A 57 -1.53 16.30 -4.05
C VAL A 57 -1.99 17.67 -4.52
N ALA A 58 -1.77 17.95 -5.80
CA ALA A 58 -2.23 19.17 -6.47
C ALA A 58 -3.06 18.77 -7.69
N THR A 59 -4.30 18.33 -7.46
CA THR A 59 -5.18 17.83 -8.53
C THR A 59 -6.33 18.77 -8.90
N GLU A 60 -6.49 19.87 -8.16
CA GLU A 60 -7.48 20.90 -8.45
C GLU A 60 -7.01 21.79 -9.60
N MET A 61 -7.94 22.25 -10.43
CA MET A 61 -7.64 23.18 -11.52
C MET A 61 -7.65 24.62 -10.99
N ALA A 62 -6.55 25.05 -10.37
CA ALA A 62 -6.28 26.49 -10.28
C ALA A 62 -5.73 26.99 -11.64
N ARG A 63 -6.12 28.20 -12.06
CA ARG A 63 -5.68 28.76 -13.35
C ARG A 63 -4.15 28.89 -13.36
N GLY A 64 -3.50 28.20 -14.30
CA GLY A 64 -2.05 28.32 -14.54
C GLY A 64 -1.17 27.39 -13.70
N SER A 65 -1.73 26.56 -12.82
CA SER A 65 -0.99 25.57 -12.05
C SER A 65 -1.05 24.19 -12.68
N GLU A 66 0.11 23.53 -12.80
CA GLU A 66 0.22 22.15 -13.27
C GLU A 66 -0.42 21.19 -12.25
N ARG A 67 -1.21 20.23 -12.74
CA ARG A 67 -1.74 19.18 -11.87
C ARG A 67 -0.70 18.09 -11.68
N TYR A 68 -0.38 17.77 -10.44
CA TYR A 68 0.61 16.77 -10.11
C TYR A 68 0.25 15.97 -8.85
N LEU A 69 0.93 14.85 -8.73
CA LEU A 69 1.01 14.06 -7.51
C LEU A 69 2.48 13.73 -7.28
N ALA A 70 3.00 13.93 -6.07
CA ALA A 70 4.37 13.61 -5.73
C ALA A 70 4.41 12.72 -4.49
N VAL A 71 5.32 11.74 -4.49
CA VAL A 71 5.67 10.98 -3.30
C VAL A 71 7.18 11.07 -3.14
N ALA A 72 7.62 11.65 -2.03
CA ALA A 72 9.01 11.82 -1.67
C ALA A 72 9.31 11.05 -0.39
N ASP A 73 10.41 10.30 -0.37
CA ASP A 73 10.88 9.57 0.80
C ASP A 73 12.31 9.93 1.18
N SER A 74 12.67 9.64 2.42
CA SER A 74 14.00 9.84 3.02
C SER A 74 14.80 8.53 3.14
N GLY A 75 14.53 7.57 2.26
CA GLY A 75 15.21 6.27 2.26
C GLY A 75 16.63 6.34 1.71
N GLY A 76 17.24 5.18 1.45
CA GLY A 76 18.62 5.08 0.97
C GLY A 76 18.90 5.68 -0.42
N GLY A 77 17.85 5.98 -1.19
CA GLY A 77 17.97 6.37 -2.60
C GLY A 77 18.51 5.24 -3.48
N MET A 78 18.88 5.59 -4.71
CA MET A 78 19.41 4.64 -5.70
C MET A 78 20.62 5.25 -6.42
N THR A 79 21.68 4.46 -6.60
CA THR A 79 22.79 4.80 -7.49
C THR A 79 22.38 4.64 -8.96
N LEU A 80 23.19 5.13 -9.90
CA LEU A 80 22.93 4.87 -11.33
C LEU A 80 22.90 3.36 -11.64
N GLN A 81 23.72 2.57 -10.94
CA GLN A 81 23.73 1.11 -11.06
C GLN A 81 22.43 0.49 -10.51
N ASP A 82 21.97 0.93 -9.33
CA ASP A 82 20.69 0.47 -8.77
C ASP A 82 19.52 0.78 -9.70
N LEU A 83 19.54 1.97 -10.33
CA LEU A 83 18.53 2.35 -11.32
C LEU A 83 18.54 1.38 -12.51
N ALA A 84 19.71 1.11 -13.09
CA ALA A 84 19.86 0.29 -14.28
C ALA A 84 19.56 -1.20 -14.03
N GLU A 85 20.11 -1.77 -12.96
CA GLU A 85 20.11 -3.23 -12.72
C GLU A 85 18.94 -3.69 -11.85
N SER A 86 18.29 -2.75 -11.15
CA SER A 86 17.20 -3.07 -10.23
C SER A 86 15.96 -2.25 -10.52
N TYR A 87 15.95 -0.92 -10.44
CA TYR A 87 14.72 -0.12 -10.58
C TYR A 87 14.07 -0.28 -11.97
N LEU A 88 14.82 -0.10 -13.05
CA LEU A 88 14.32 -0.17 -14.42
C LEU A 88 14.09 -1.61 -14.92
N VAL A 89 14.44 -2.62 -14.11
CA VAL A 89 14.14 -4.02 -14.39
C VAL A 89 12.77 -4.38 -13.81
N ILE A 90 11.81 -4.68 -14.69
CA ILE A 90 10.45 -5.08 -14.32
C ILE A 90 10.39 -6.59 -14.05
N GLY A 91 9.65 -6.99 -13.00
CA GLY A 91 9.43 -8.41 -12.68
C GLY A 91 10.60 -9.12 -12.00
N LYS A 92 11.68 -8.41 -11.65
CA LYS A 92 12.77 -8.93 -10.81
C LYS A 92 12.23 -9.14 -9.38
N PRO A 93 12.17 -10.38 -8.86
CA PRO A 93 11.71 -10.62 -7.49
C PRO A 93 12.71 -10.02 -6.49
N LYS A 94 12.20 -9.43 -5.41
CA LYS A 94 13.03 -8.97 -4.29
C LYS A 94 13.37 -10.17 -3.37
N SER A 95 14.56 -10.16 -2.76
CA SER A 95 15.00 -11.20 -1.82
C SER A 95 14.09 -11.27 -0.58
N ARG A 96 13.84 -12.48 -0.05
CA ARG A 96 13.00 -12.78 1.15
C ARG A 96 13.59 -12.27 2.48
N SER A 97 14.64 -11.44 2.46
CA SER A 97 15.35 -11.00 3.68
C SER A 97 14.81 -9.66 4.19
N ALA A 98 15.09 -9.35 5.47
CA ALA A 98 14.88 -8.01 6.05
C ALA A 98 15.44 -6.94 5.09
N SER A 99 14.82 -5.75 5.07
CA SER A 99 15.24 -4.70 4.13
C SER A 99 16.76 -4.49 4.26
N GLY A 100 17.46 -4.43 3.13
CA GLY A 100 18.93 -4.29 3.13
C GLY A 100 19.42 -3.03 3.88
N PHE A 101 18.50 -2.08 4.10
CA PHE A 101 18.73 -0.79 4.75
C PHE A 101 18.41 -0.79 6.26
N ASP A 102 17.48 -1.63 6.75
CA ASP A 102 17.14 -1.71 8.18
C ASP A 102 16.76 -3.14 8.60
N ARG A 103 17.61 -3.78 9.40
CA ARG A 103 17.38 -5.14 9.95
C ARG A 103 16.14 -5.24 10.86
N LYS A 104 15.50 -4.12 11.20
CA LYS A 104 14.26 -4.08 12.01
C LYS A 104 12.98 -3.97 11.17
N ARG A 105 13.07 -3.81 9.85
CA ARG A 105 11.90 -3.70 8.95
C ARG A 105 11.91 -4.81 7.93
N TYR A 106 10.78 -5.52 7.85
CA TYR A 106 10.55 -6.48 6.77
C TYR A 106 10.09 -5.73 5.52
N ALA A 107 10.55 -6.20 4.36
CA ALA A 107 10.17 -5.62 3.07
C ALA A 107 8.71 -5.96 2.73
N MET A 108 7.97 -4.96 2.26
CA MET A 108 6.58 -5.01 1.78
C MET A 108 6.47 -5.38 0.28
N GLY A 109 7.50 -5.12 -0.52
CA GLY A 109 7.51 -5.37 -1.97
C GLY A 109 8.05 -6.75 -2.35
N ARG A 110 7.34 -7.47 -3.24
CA ARG A 110 7.68 -8.86 -3.63
C ARG A 110 7.84 -9.09 -5.13
N LYS A 111 6.86 -8.65 -5.91
CA LYS A 111 6.64 -9.06 -7.31
C LYS A 111 7.35 -8.17 -8.35
N GLY A 112 8.00 -7.08 -7.94
CA GLY A 112 8.78 -6.21 -8.83
C GLY A 112 7.97 -5.40 -9.86
N ILE A 113 6.63 -5.46 -9.85
CA ILE A 113 5.73 -4.75 -10.78
C ILE A 113 5.22 -3.39 -10.26
N GLY A 114 5.29 -3.14 -8.95
CA GLY A 114 4.74 -1.93 -8.32
C GLY A 114 5.36 -0.61 -8.80
N LYS A 115 6.51 -0.67 -9.48
CA LYS A 115 7.18 0.48 -10.11
C LYS A 115 6.40 1.06 -11.28
N LEU A 116 5.48 0.27 -11.85
CA LEU A 116 4.58 0.70 -12.92
C LEU A 116 3.30 1.34 -12.40
N ALA A 117 3.02 1.26 -11.09
CA ALA A 117 1.79 1.79 -10.49
C ALA A 117 1.55 3.27 -10.82
N PRO A 118 2.56 4.17 -10.82
CA PRO A 118 2.39 5.57 -11.22
C PRO A 118 1.68 5.78 -12.57
N PHE A 119 1.95 4.91 -13.55
CA PHE A 119 1.35 5.00 -14.88
C PHE A 119 -0.13 4.62 -14.93
N GLY A 120 -0.69 4.08 -13.84
CA GLY A 120 -2.13 3.90 -13.70
C GLY A 120 -2.91 5.21 -13.57
N ILE A 121 -2.23 6.31 -13.21
CA ILE A 121 -2.86 7.63 -12.98
C ILE A 121 -2.13 8.81 -13.65
N ALA A 122 -1.00 8.57 -14.33
CA ALA A 122 -0.17 9.61 -14.93
C ALA A 122 0.43 9.14 -16.26
N ARG A 123 0.61 10.05 -17.22
CA ARG A 123 1.32 9.77 -18.47
C ARG A 123 2.82 10.06 -18.39
N GLN A 124 3.22 10.96 -17.49
CA GLN A 124 4.61 11.32 -17.28
C GLN A 124 4.99 11.08 -15.82
N VAL A 125 6.10 10.38 -15.62
CA VAL A 125 6.67 10.08 -14.30
C VAL A 125 8.12 10.50 -14.30
N GLN A 126 8.49 11.32 -13.34
CA GLN A 126 9.88 11.66 -13.07
C GLN A 126 10.34 10.98 -11.78
N VAL A 127 11.55 10.44 -11.81
CA VAL A 127 12.19 9.81 -10.65
C VAL A 127 13.49 10.57 -10.38
N LEU A 128 13.51 11.34 -9.31
CA LEU A 128 14.71 11.99 -8.80
C LEU A 128 15.15 11.24 -7.54
N THR A 129 16.38 10.74 -7.49
CA THR A 129 16.87 9.96 -6.37
C THR A 129 18.25 10.46 -5.95
N ALA A 130 18.48 10.49 -4.65
CA ALA A 130 19.71 10.94 -4.00
C ALA A 130 20.28 9.77 -3.19
N SER A 131 21.47 9.30 -3.53
CA SER A 131 22.15 8.19 -2.86
C SER A 131 23.59 8.57 -2.53
N ARG A 132 24.20 7.84 -1.58
CA ARG A 132 25.59 8.10 -1.17
C ARG A 132 26.54 7.23 -2.00
N VAL A 133 27.45 7.87 -2.72
CA VAL A 133 28.53 7.24 -3.52
C VAL A 133 29.84 7.87 -3.05
N ASP A 134 30.78 7.05 -2.57
CA ASP A 134 32.07 7.50 -2.05
C ASP A 134 31.95 8.66 -1.03
N GLU A 135 31.04 8.50 -0.06
CA GLU A 135 30.70 9.47 1.00
C GLU A 135 29.94 10.74 0.54
N GLU A 136 29.88 11.01 -0.76
CA GLU A 136 29.15 12.14 -1.33
C GLU A 136 27.72 11.77 -1.73
N VAL A 137 26.79 12.72 -1.62
CA VAL A 137 25.43 12.54 -2.13
C VAL A 137 25.41 12.86 -3.62
N ARG A 138 25.01 11.88 -4.43
CA ARG A 138 24.86 12.00 -5.88
C ARG A 138 23.40 11.86 -6.28
N PHE A 139 23.02 12.61 -7.31
CA PHE A 139 21.65 12.69 -7.79
C PHE A 139 21.52 12.08 -9.18
N ASN A 140 20.48 11.26 -9.34
CA ASN A 140 20.06 10.74 -10.64
C ASN A 140 18.60 11.13 -10.87
N TRP A 141 18.29 11.69 -12.04
CA TRP A 141 16.96 12.17 -12.38
C TRP A 141 16.56 11.68 -13.77
N LEU A 142 15.52 10.85 -13.81
CA LEU A 142 14.99 10.27 -15.04
C LEU A 142 13.56 10.75 -15.29
N ARG A 143 13.22 10.98 -16.57
CA ARG A 143 11.85 11.14 -17.05
C ARG A 143 11.42 9.88 -17.81
N ILE A 144 10.22 9.43 -17.50
CA ILE A 144 9.59 8.26 -18.10
C ILE A 144 8.22 8.65 -18.63
N GLU A 145 7.96 8.32 -19.89
CA GLU A 145 6.71 8.64 -20.59
C GLU A 145 5.98 7.38 -21.00
N LEU A 146 4.72 7.26 -20.57
CA LEU A 146 3.87 6.10 -20.86
C LEU A 146 3.64 5.92 -22.36
N GLY A 147 3.41 7.02 -23.09
CA GLY A 147 3.17 6.98 -24.54
C GLY A 147 4.33 6.29 -25.27
N ARG A 148 5.57 6.66 -24.94
CA ARG A 148 6.77 6.09 -25.55
C ARG A 148 7.02 4.63 -25.15
N ILE A 149 6.68 4.24 -23.92
CA ILE A 149 6.69 2.82 -23.50
C ILE A 149 5.71 1.99 -24.35
N LEU A 150 4.50 2.50 -24.57
CA LEU A 150 3.47 1.81 -25.35
C LEU A 150 3.81 1.75 -26.84
N GLU A 151 4.37 2.82 -27.40
CA GLU A 151 4.81 2.88 -28.80
C GLU A 151 5.95 1.88 -29.09
N LEU A 152 7.04 1.92 -28.30
CA LEU A 152 8.15 0.96 -28.46
C LEU A 152 7.70 -0.48 -28.21
N GLY A 153 6.77 -0.66 -27.28
CA GLY A 153 6.10 -1.91 -27.00
C GLY A 153 5.35 -2.51 -28.16
N SER A 154 4.52 -1.70 -28.81
CA SER A 154 3.70 -2.09 -29.95
C SER A 154 4.54 -2.40 -31.19
N ASN A 155 5.69 -1.74 -31.31
CA ASN A 155 6.65 -1.94 -32.40
C ASN A 155 7.60 -3.13 -32.17
N ALA A 156 7.65 -3.69 -30.96
CA ALA A 156 8.43 -4.89 -30.68
C ALA A 156 7.74 -6.11 -31.30
N GLY A 157 8.51 -6.91 -32.06
CA GLY A 157 8.00 -8.16 -32.61
C GLY A 157 7.54 -9.11 -31.48
N PRO A 158 6.69 -10.11 -31.79
CA PRO A 158 6.08 -11.02 -30.80
C PRO A 158 7.07 -11.83 -29.94
N ASN A 159 8.37 -11.82 -30.28
CA ASN A 159 9.45 -12.51 -29.56
C ASN A 159 10.52 -11.54 -29.01
N THR A 160 10.28 -10.24 -29.04
CA THR A 160 11.27 -9.23 -28.63
C THR A 160 10.78 -8.54 -27.37
N LEU A 161 11.57 -8.57 -26.30
CA LEU A 161 11.33 -7.72 -25.14
C LEU A 161 11.58 -6.27 -25.56
N ALA A 162 10.55 -5.44 -25.51
CA ALA A 162 10.70 -4.02 -25.78
C ALA A 162 11.64 -3.40 -24.72
N SER A 163 12.70 -2.77 -25.18
CA SER A 163 13.60 -2.00 -24.31
C SER A 163 13.20 -0.53 -24.41
N TYR A 164 12.87 0.07 -23.27
CA TYR A 164 12.58 1.49 -23.17
C TYR A 164 13.76 2.20 -22.49
N PRO A 165 14.51 3.07 -23.20
CA PRO A 165 15.50 3.93 -22.57
C PRO A 165 14.80 5.15 -21.97
N PRO A 166 14.76 5.33 -20.64
CA PRO A 166 14.24 6.55 -20.03
C PRO A 166 15.09 7.76 -20.41
N GLU A 167 14.48 8.95 -20.42
CA GLU A 167 15.20 10.20 -20.68
C GLU A 167 15.96 10.62 -19.41
N PRO A 168 17.30 10.68 -19.41
CA PRO A 168 18.03 11.23 -18.28
C PRO A 168 17.92 12.76 -18.31
N ILE A 169 17.43 13.35 -17.22
CA ILE A 169 17.52 14.79 -16.96
C ILE A 169 18.91 15.09 -16.37
N LEU A 170 19.35 14.28 -15.41
CA LEU A 170 20.67 14.33 -14.78
C LEU A 170 21.13 12.93 -14.38
N THR A 171 22.45 12.69 -14.40
CA THR A 171 23.06 11.45 -13.86
C THR A 171 24.32 11.77 -13.08
N GLU A 172 24.50 11.12 -11.94
CA GLU A 172 25.65 11.29 -11.03
C GLU A 172 25.94 12.77 -10.68
N ALA A 173 24.88 13.58 -10.62
CA ALA A 173 24.95 15.02 -10.51
C ALA A 173 25.11 15.49 -9.05
N SER A 174 25.57 16.73 -8.89
CA SER A 174 25.69 17.40 -7.59
C SER A 174 24.38 18.12 -7.19
N LEU A 175 24.28 18.54 -5.93
CA LEU A 175 23.14 19.33 -5.45
C LEU A 175 22.93 20.63 -6.24
N SER A 176 24.02 21.31 -6.64
CA SER A 176 23.94 22.52 -7.45
C SER A 176 23.36 22.26 -8.84
N ASP A 177 23.68 21.12 -9.45
CA ASP A 177 23.16 20.77 -10.77
C ASP A 177 21.65 20.53 -10.72
N VAL A 178 21.17 19.84 -9.68
CA VAL A 178 19.74 19.61 -9.47
C VAL A 178 19.00 20.90 -9.17
N SER A 179 19.56 21.76 -8.32
CA SER A 179 18.94 23.04 -7.93
C SER A 179 18.84 24.04 -9.10
N ALA A 180 19.66 23.86 -10.15
CA ALA A 180 19.60 24.67 -11.36
C ALA A 180 18.50 24.21 -12.35
N GLN A 181 17.93 23.02 -12.16
CA GLN A 181 16.87 22.51 -13.03
C GLN A 181 15.54 23.23 -12.78
N PRO A 182 14.69 23.38 -13.82
CA PRO A 182 13.33 23.88 -13.64
C PRO A 182 12.52 23.00 -12.69
N ASP A 183 11.86 23.62 -11.72
CA ASP A 183 10.91 22.96 -10.81
C ASP A 183 9.54 23.67 -10.87
N PRO A 184 8.73 23.42 -11.90
CA PRO A 184 7.43 24.07 -12.06
C PRO A 184 6.44 23.70 -10.94
N THR A 185 6.68 22.60 -10.24
CA THR A 185 5.80 22.09 -9.17
C THR A 185 6.20 22.59 -7.78
N GLY A 186 7.47 22.95 -7.59
CA GLY A 186 8.08 23.24 -6.30
C GLY A 186 8.42 21.99 -5.47
N GLU A 187 8.13 20.79 -5.98
CA GLU A 187 8.32 19.54 -5.23
C GLU A 187 9.77 19.06 -5.22
N VAL A 188 10.58 19.45 -6.21
CA VAL A 188 12.02 19.15 -6.19
C VAL A 188 12.69 19.94 -5.07
N ALA A 189 12.41 21.24 -4.96
CA ALA A 189 12.93 22.07 -3.88
C ALA A 189 12.50 21.56 -2.50
N LYS A 190 11.23 21.16 -2.33
CA LYS A 190 10.73 20.57 -1.08
C LYS A 190 11.40 19.24 -0.76
N PHE A 191 11.61 18.38 -1.77
CA PHE A 191 12.33 17.12 -1.59
C PHE A 191 13.76 17.35 -1.12
N LEU A 192 14.51 18.25 -1.78
CA LEU A 192 15.88 18.60 -1.38
C LEU A 192 15.92 19.16 0.05
N SER A 193 14.97 20.02 0.42
CA SER A 193 14.85 20.52 1.79
C SER A 193 14.52 19.42 2.80
N MET A 194 13.72 18.41 2.41
CA MET A 194 13.34 17.29 3.28
C MET A 194 14.55 16.39 3.58
N ILE A 195 15.36 16.07 2.58
CA ILE A 195 16.50 15.16 2.76
C ILE A 195 17.73 15.87 3.32
N GLY A 196 17.89 17.18 3.12
CA GLY A 196 19.08 17.92 3.55
C GLY A 196 20.36 17.33 2.93
N ALA A 197 21.28 16.86 3.77
CA ALA A 197 22.50 16.14 3.35
C ALA A 197 22.34 14.60 3.35
N GLY A 198 21.10 14.12 3.52
CA GLY A 198 20.72 12.72 3.50
C GLY A 198 20.43 12.22 2.09
N THR A 199 19.70 11.11 2.03
CA THR A 199 19.34 10.39 0.82
C THR A 199 17.83 10.26 0.72
N GLY A 200 17.33 9.85 -0.45
CA GLY A 200 15.90 9.65 -0.65
C GLY A 200 15.51 9.52 -2.10
N THR A 201 14.21 9.36 -2.36
CA THR A 201 13.65 9.34 -3.71
C THR A 201 12.39 10.17 -3.80
N LEU A 202 12.26 10.94 -4.87
CA LEU A 202 11.06 11.65 -5.29
C LEU A 202 10.53 11.00 -6.57
N VAL A 203 9.26 10.56 -6.50
CA VAL A 203 8.48 10.15 -7.66
C VAL A 203 7.43 11.23 -7.94
N LEU A 204 7.62 11.98 -9.02
CA LEU A 204 6.74 13.07 -9.45
C LEU A 204 5.92 12.64 -10.65
N MET A 205 4.60 12.65 -10.50
CA MET A 205 3.62 12.28 -11.53
C MET A 205 2.96 13.54 -12.09
N THR A 206 3.06 13.74 -13.39
CA THR A 206 2.41 14.83 -14.14
C THR A 206 1.65 14.28 -15.35
N ASP A 207 0.87 15.14 -16.03
CA ASP A 207 -0.13 14.72 -17.03
C ASP A 207 -1.04 13.60 -16.46
N LEU A 208 -1.71 13.96 -15.37
CA LEU A 208 -2.57 13.03 -14.63
C LEU A 208 -3.78 12.63 -15.49
N SER A 209 -4.06 11.33 -15.55
CA SER A 209 -5.21 10.74 -16.23
C SER A 209 -6.48 10.67 -15.37
N LEU A 210 -6.47 11.32 -14.21
CA LEU A 210 -7.58 11.34 -13.26
C LEU A 210 -8.81 12.06 -13.82
N LEU A 211 -9.97 11.39 -13.74
CA LEU A 211 -11.26 11.96 -14.16
C LEU A 211 -11.79 13.03 -13.21
N ARG A 212 -11.39 12.98 -11.93
CA ARG A 212 -11.84 13.90 -10.89
C ARG A 212 -10.66 14.29 -10.00
N PRO A 213 -10.66 15.49 -9.41
CA PRO A 213 -9.69 15.85 -8.38
C PRO A 213 -9.74 14.85 -7.22
N MET A 214 -8.58 14.61 -6.61
CA MET A 214 -8.46 13.80 -5.42
C MET A 214 -8.94 14.57 -4.19
N ASN A 215 -9.68 13.88 -3.32
CA ASN A 215 -9.98 14.38 -2.00
C ASN A 215 -8.82 14.00 -1.05
N VAL A 216 -8.13 15.02 -0.53
CA VAL A 216 -6.94 14.87 0.32
C VAL A 216 -7.27 14.18 1.65
N ASP A 217 -8.41 14.49 2.27
CA ASP A 217 -8.84 13.85 3.50
C ASP A 217 -9.13 12.37 3.29
N HIS A 218 -9.81 12.03 2.18
CA HIS A 218 -10.02 10.63 1.83
C HIS A 218 -8.69 9.90 1.59
N LEU A 219 -7.72 10.51 0.90
CA LEU A 219 -6.40 9.91 0.72
C LEU A 219 -5.73 9.66 2.08
N ARG A 220 -5.75 10.64 2.99
CA ARG A 220 -5.17 10.54 4.34
C ARG A 220 -5.81 9.41 5.14
N THR A 221 -7.13 9.34 5.19
CA THR A 221 -7.86 8.24 5.85
C THR A 221 -7.53 6.88 5.23
N ALA A 222 -7.45 6.80 3.90
CA ALA A 222 -7.11 5.55 3.23
C ALA A 222 -5.66 5.11 3.46
N MET A 223 -4.70 6.04 3.51
CA MET A 223 -3.32 5.75 3.92
C MET A 223 -3.27 5.27 5.36
N GLY A 224 -3.99 5.96 6.26
CA GLY A 224 -4.15 5.56 7.65
C GLY A 224 -4.56 4.10 7.78
N ARG A 225 -5.66 3.72 7.14
CA ARG A 225 -6.22 2.36 7.21
C ARG A 225 -5.34 1.28 6.57
N ARG A 226 -4.67 1.61 5.48
CA ARG A 226 -3.85 0.64 4.75
C ARG A 226 -2.53 0.36 5.47
N PHE A 227 -2.00 1.37 6.16
CA PHE A 227 -0.76 1.30 6.90
C PHE A 227 -0.98 1.36 8.41
N THR A 228 -2.17 0.98 8.92
CA THR A 228 -2.54 1.06 10.34
C THR A 228 -1.43 0.55 11.26
N VAL A 229 -0.92 -0.65 10.99
CA VAL A 229 0.15 -1.29 11.79
C VAL A 229 1.48 -0.54 11.65
N THR A 230 1.76 -0.03 10.45
CA THR A 230 3.04 0.60 10.11
C THR A 230 3.13 2.02 10.69
N LEU A 231 2.03 2.78 10.65
CA LEU A 231 1.93 4.16 11.14
C LEU A 231 1.92 4.27 12.67
N SER A 232 1.62 3.18 13.39
CA SER A 232 1.79 3.11 14.85
C SER A 232 3.26 3.12 15.29
N ARG A 233 4.21 2.99 14.35
CA ARG A 233 5.64 3.01 14.68
C ARG A 233 6.18 4.44 14.75
N GLN A 234 7.06 4.67 15.72
CA GLN A 234 7.67 5.99 15.90
C GLN A 234 8.74 6.32 14.84
N ASP A 235 9.27 5.31 14.15
CA ASP A 235 10.35 5.44 13.17
C ASP A 235 9.86 5.62 11.72
N PHE A 236 8.54 5.74 11.50
CA PHE A 236 7.98 5.95 10.17
C PHE A 236 6.83 6.96 10.19
N ALA A 237 6.96 8.05 9.44
CA ALA A 237 5.97 9.10 9.34
C ALA A 237 5.54 9.31 7.89
N VAL A 238 4.23 9.34 7.66
CA VAL A 238 3.65 9.72 6.37
C VAL A 238 2.91 11.04 6.54
N ASN A 239 3.16 11.98 5.64
CA ASN A 239 2.51 13.28 5.61
C ASN A 239 1.83 13.48 4.25
N VAL A 240 0.62 14.05 4.25
CA VAL A 240 -0.13 14.41 3.03
C VAL A 240 -0.37 15.92 3.03
N ASN A 241 0.15 16.63 2.02
CA ASN A 241 0.11 18.09 1.92
C ASN A 241 0.59 18.78 3.22
N GLY A 242 1.67 18.26 3.82
CA GLY A 242 2.26 18.75 5.07
C GLY A 242 1.52 18.34 6.35
N SER A 243 0.36 17.70 6.25
CA SER A 243 -0.40 17.20 7.41
C SER A 243 -0.03 15.74 7.69
N ARG A 244 0.37 15.43 8.93
CA ARG A 244 0.73 14.07 9.33
C ARG A 244 -0.50 13.15 9.27
N VAL A 245 -0.33 11.96 8.71
CA VAL A 245 -1.31 10.88 8.84
C VAL A 245 -1.21 10.35 10.26
N THR A 246 -2.27 10.49 11.05
CA THR A 246 -2.31 10.05 12.45
C THR A 246 -3.08 8.74 12.62
N GLU A 247 -2.92 8.09 13.77
CA GLU A 247 -3.77 6.93 14.11
C GLU A 247 -5.26 7.29 14.14
N ALA A 248 -5.62 8.51 14.54
CA ALA A 248 -7.00 9.00 14.52
C ALA A 248 -7.56 9.14 13.09
N ASP A 249 -6.69 9.32 12.09
CA ASP A 249 -7.10 9.31 10.68
C ASP A 249 -7.27 7.88 10.14
N ALA A 250 -6.52 6.93 10.73
CA ALA A 250 -6.55 5.52 10.36
C ALA A 250 -7.71 4.76 11.00
N LEU A 251 -8.03 5.12 12.25
CA LEU A 251 -8.90 4.37 13.13
C LEU A 251 -10.10 5.20 13.57
N PRO A 252 -11.30 4.62 13.52
CA PRO A 252 -12.50 5.23 14.08
C PRO A 252 -12.47 5.24 15.61
N GLU A 253 -13.31 6.06 16.24
CA GLU A 253 -13.52 6.00 17.68
C GLU A 253 -14.30 4.74 18.09
N PHE A 254 -13.68 3.89 18.91
CA PHE A 254 -14.28 2.64 19.35
C PHE A 254 -15.10 2.82 20.64
N GLU A 255 -16.35 2.33 20.62
CA GLU A 255 -17.17 2.14 21.82
C GLU A 255 -16.62 1.00 22.69
N HIS A 256 -16.05 -0.01 22.03
CA HIS A 256 -15.48 -1.17 22.70
C HIS A 256 -14.24 -1.67 21.94
N ARG A 257 -13.09 -1.79 22.61
CA ARG A 257 -11.85 -2.29 22.02
C ARG A 257 -11.24 -3.41 22.87
N ILE A 258 -10.74 -4.45 22.21
CA ILE A 258 -10.11 -5.63 22.80
C ILE A 258 -8.75 -5.86 22.12
N PRO A 259 -7.63 -5.82 22.87
CA PRO A 259 -7.52 -5.30 24.23
C PRO A 259 -7.83 -3.79 24.26
N HIS A 260 -7.94 -3.17 25.45
CA HIS A 260 -8.15 -1.72 25.52
C HIS A 260 -7.04 -0.95 24.79
N GLU A 261 -5.79 -1.39 24.95
CA GLU A 261 -4.60 -0.84 24.28
C GLU A 261 -3.66 -1.95 23.82
N GLY A 262 -2.88 -1.68 22.77
CA GLY A 262 -1.92 -2.65 22.21
C GLY A 262 -2.57 -3.78 21.43
N LEU A 263 -1.87 -4.91 21.37
CA LEU A 263 -2.22 -6.14 20.64
C LEU A 263 -2.22 -7.33 21.61
N LEU A 264 -3.10 -8.29 21.38
CA LEU A 264 -3.02 -9.63 21.97
C LEU A 264 -2.22 -10.54 21.04
N GLU A 265 -1.58 -11.57 21.61
CA GLU A 265 -0.83 -12.57 20.88
C GLU A 265 -1.38 -13.98 21.17
N GLU A 266 -1.52 -14.80 20.13
CA GLU A 266 -2.01 -16.18 20.25
C GLU A 266 -1.30 -17.12 19.28
N LYS A 267 -1.19 -18.40 19.66
CA LYS A 267 -0.67 -19.47 18.81
C LYS A 267 -1.77 -20.06 17.93
N VAL A 268 -1.48 -20.16 16.63
CA VAL A 268 -2.28 -20.86 15.64
C VAL A 268 -1.43 -22.00 15.07
N GLY A 269 -1.58 -23.19 15.65
CA GLY A 269 -0.58 -24.25 15.50
C GLY A 269 0.76 -23.79 16.07
N ASP A 270 1.84 -23.92 15.29
CA ASP A 270 3.18 -23.48 15.69
C ASP A 270 3.44 -21.99 15.41
N ARG A 271 2.54 -21.34 14.66
CA ARG A 271 2.67 -19.95 14.23
C ARG A 271 2.07 -18.99 15.26
N THR A 272 2.59 -17.78 15.29
CA THR A 272 2.11 -16.70 16.16
C THR A 272 1.26 -15.74 15.34
N VAL A 273 0.13 -15.32 15.91
CA VAL A 273 -0.74 -14.28 15.37
C VAL A 273 -0.92 -13.19 16.42
N LYS A 274 -0.84 -11.93 16.01
CA LYS A 274 -1.17 -10.79 16.86
C LYS A 274 -2.47 -10.15 16.38
N TYR A 275 -3.28 -9.62 17.29
CA TYR A 275 -4.55 -9.02 16.89
C TYR A 275 -5.08 -8.00 17.88
N TRP A 276 -5.97 -7.15 17.39
CA TRP A 276 -6.91 -6.38 18.20
C TRP A 276 -8.21 -6.20 17.42
N VAL A 277 -9.30 -5.95 18.14
CA VAL A 277 -10.61 -5.66 17.54
C VAL A 277 -11.25 -4.47 18.25
N GLY A 278 -11.82 -3.57 17.47
CA GLY A 278 -12.64 -2.47 17.93
C GLY A 278 -14.05 -2.57 17.37
N PHE A 279 -15.01 -2.04 18.11
CA PHE A 279 -16.39 -1.89 17.71
C PHE A 279 -16.81 -0.44 17.88
N VAL A 280 -17.35 0.17 16.83
CA VAL A 280 -17.90 1.53 16.91
C VAL A 280 -19.30 1.54 17.49
N LYS A 281 -19.69 2.68 18.05
CA LYS A 281 -21.06 2.93 18.50
C LYS A 281 -22.06 2.95 17.35
N THR A 282 -21.69 3.65 16.26
CA THR A 282 -22.50 3.82 15.06
C THR A 282 -21.67 3.47 13.83
N ALA A 283 -22.14 2.49 13.03
CA ALA A 283 -21.52 2.11 11.77
C ALA A 283 -21.86 3.11 10.65
N SER A 284 -21.41 4.36 10.79
CA SER A 284 -21.61 5.45 9.82
C SER A 284 -20.68 5.36 8.60
N TRP A 285 -19.76 4.39 8.57
CA TRP A 285 -18.84 4.15 7.47
C TRP A 285 -19.43 3.26 6.36
N PRO A 286 -18.82 3.27 5.16
CA PRO A 286 -19.03 2.28 4.11
C PRO A 286 -18.86 0.81 4.55
N ALA A 287 -19.58 -0.12 3.91
CA ALA A 287 -19.61 -1.54 4.28
C ALA A 287 -18.25 -2.22 4.23
N ASP A 288 -17.51 -1.85 3.20
CA ASP A 288 -16.20 -2.32 2.80
C ASP A 288 -15.09 -1.92 3.75
N GLU A 289 -15.37 -1.05 4.72
CA GLU A 289 -14.40 -0.66 5.76
C GLU A 289 -14.53 -1.50 7.05
N SER A 290 -15.60 -2.28 7.15
CA SER A 290 -15.91 -3.09 8.33
C SER A 290 -15.36 -4.51 8.24
N GLY A 291 -15.19 -5.16 9.38
CA GLY A 291 -14.69 -6.53 9.47
C GLY A 291 -13.19 -6.59 9.79
N VAL A 292 -12.56 -7.67 9.33
CA VAL A 292 -11.17 -8.01 9.64
C VAL A 292 -10.26 -7.65 8.47
N GLY A 293 -9.19 -6.91 8.74
CA GLY A 293 -8.04 -6.83 7.82
C GLY A 293 -6.94 -7.75 8.32
N VAL A 294 -6.40 -8.59 7.45
CA VAL A 294 -5.22 -9.43 7.77
C VAL A 294 -3.99 -8.77 7.17
N TYR A 295 -2.97 -8.58 7.99
CA TYR A 295 -1.71 -7.94 7.66
C TYR A 295 -0.60 -8.98 7.78
N ALA A 296 0.39 -8.85 6.91
CA ALA A 296 1.63 -9.58 7.00
C ALA A 296 2.78 -8.60 6.81
N HIS A 297 3.71 -8.59 7.76
CA HIS A 297 4.83 -7.65 7.84
C HIS A 297 4.39 -6.17 7.74
N GLY A 298 3.31 -5.82 8.43
CA GLY A 298 2.77 -4.45 8.48
C GLY A 298 1.98 -4.01 7.24
N LYS A 299 1.93 -4.82 6.17
CA LYS A 299 1.13 -4.54 4.96
C LYS A 299 -0.10 -5.43 4.91
N ILE A 300 -1.23 -4.87 4.49
CA ILE A 300 -2.46 -5.63 4.28
C ILE A 300 -2.23 -6.74 3.24
N ALA A 301 -2.75 -7.93 3.54
CA ALA A 301 -2.71 -9.14 2.74
C ALA A 301 -4.14 -9.64 2.39
N GLN A 302 -5.09 -9.38 3.29
CA GLN A 302 -6.53 -9.55 3.06
C GLN A 302 -7.23 -8.25 3.40
N ASP A 303 -7.92 -7.68 2.41
CA ASP A 303 -8.66 -6.44 2.57
C ASP A 303 -10.03 -6.67 3.21
N ARG A 304 -10.61 -5.58 3.71
CA ARG A 304 -11.99 -5.53 4.20
C ARG A 304 -12.95 -5.34 3.02
N PRO A 305 -14.21 -5.80 3.12
CA PRO A 305 -14.80 -6.46 4.28
C PRO A 305 -14.49 -7.96 4.28
N PHE A 306 -14.05 -8.48 5.43
CA PHE A 306 -13.72 -9.90 5.57
C PHE A 306 -14.04 -10.41 6.97
N THR A 307 -14.53 -11.65 7.06
CA THR A 307 -15.06 -12.24 8.30
C THR A 307 -14.69 -13.72 8.47
N PHE A 308 -13.69 -14.22 7.72
CA PHE A 308 -13.33 -15.65 7.72
C PHE A 308 -14.54 -16.58 7.47
N GLY A 309 -15.45 -16.15 6.58
CA GLY A 309 -16.63 -16.92 6.20
C GLY A 309 -17.74 -17.00 7.25
N VAL A 310 -17.67 -16.23 8.34
CA VAL A 310 -18.77 -16.16 9.32
C VAL A 310 -20.00 -15.49 8.67
N ARG A 311 -21.11 -16.22 8.63
CA ARG A 311 -22.42 -15.81 8.08
C ARG A 311 -23.47 -15.65 9.19
N GLY A 312 -24.55 -14.90 8.91
CA GLY A 312 -25.68 -14.70 9.83
C GLY A 312 -25.39 -13.73 10.98
N LYS A 313 -24.30 -12.97 10.88
CA LYS A 313 -23.85 -11.97 11.87
C LYS A 313 -23.51 -10.63 11.21
N GLU A 314 -23.99 -10.41 9.98
CA GLU A 314 -23.64 -9.30 9.10
C GLU A 314 -23.93 -7.94 9.78
N ILE A 315 -25.00 -7.86 10.56
CA ILE A 315 -25.36 -6.65 11.32
C ILE A 315 -24.25 -6.26 12.32
N PHE A 316 -23.63 -7.24 13.00
CA PHE A 316 -22.61 -6.95 14.02
C PHE A 316 -21.24 -6.72 13.40
N THR A 317 -20.91 -7.44 12.32
CA THR A 317 -19.64 -7.24 11.60
C THR A 317 -19.55 -5.84 11.01
N ARG A 318 -20.67 -5.17 10.72
CA ARG A 318 -20.71 -3.76 10.29
C ARG A 318 -20.13 -2.78 11.29
N TYR A 319 -20.14 -3.09 12.58
CA TYR A 319 -19.56 -2.26 13.63
C TYR A 319 -18.10 -2.62 13.93
N MET A 320 -17.64 -3.77 13.43
CA MET A 320 -16.35 -4.35 13.76
C MET A 320 -15.24 -3.74 12.90
N TYR A 321 -14.12 -3.44 13.52
CA TYR A 321 -12.85 -3.15 12.87
C TYR A 321 -11.79 -3.98 13.57
N ALA A 322 -11.36 -5.07 12.94
CA ALA A 322 -10.32 -5.95 13.49
C ALA A 322 -9.05 -5.87 12.64
N VAL A 323 -7.91 -5.94 13.32
CA VAL A 323 -6.58 -6.08 12.73
C VAL A 323 -6.00 -7.40 13.20
N VAL A 324 -5.57 -8.22 12.25
CA VAL A 324 -4.89 -9.50 12.50
C VAL A 324 -3.55 -9.46 11.80
N GLU A 325 -2.46 -9.58 12.53
CA GLU A 325 -1.09 -9.68 12.00
C GLU A 325 -0.66 -11.15 11.99
N ALA A 326 -0.43 -11.68 10.80
CA ALA A 326 -0.07 -13.07 10.52
C ALA A 326 1.09 -13.11 9.51
N ASP A 327 2.26 -12.64 9.96
CA ASP A 327 3.48 -12.51 9.15
C ASP A 327 3.83 -13.78 8.38
N PHE A 328 3.65 -14.94 9.01
CA PHE A 328 3.96 -16.24 8.43
C PHE A 328 3.24 -16.56 7.10
N ILE A 329 2.11 -15.89 6.81
CA ILE A 329 1.40 -16.07 5.53
C ILE A 329 2.24 -15.56 4.35
N ASP A 330 2.98 -14.48 4.57
CA ASP A 330 3.91 -13.93 3.58
C ASP A 330 5.17 -14.83 3.50
N GLU A 331 5.52 -15.57 4.55
CA GLU A 331 6.75 -16.38 4.64
C GLU A 331 6.60 -17.81 4.06
N LEU A 332 5.41 -18.18 3.58
CA LEU A 332 5.16 -19.51 3.01
C LEU A 332 6.01 -19.76 1.75
N GLU A 333 6.25 -21.05 1.46
CA GLU A 333 6.98 -21.45 0.26
C GLU A 333 6.23 -21.05 -1.01
N GLU A 334 4.92 -21.30 -1.03
CA GLU A 334 3.99 -20.89 -2.08
C GLU A 334 3.39 -19.50 -1.79
N ASP A 335 3.28 -18.66 -2.82
CA ASP A 335 2.69 -17.31 -2.69
C ASP A 335 1.16 -17.39 -2.67
N VAL A 336 0.59 -17.35 -1.47
CA VAL A 336 -0.86 -17.40 -1.25
C VAL A 336 -1.52 -16.02 -1.25
N ILE A 337 -0.78 -14.92 -1.45
CA ILE A 337 -1.35 -13.57 -1.46
C ILE A 337 -1.54 -13.08 -2.90
N SER A 338 -2.75 -12.60 -3.19
CA SER A 338 -3.09 -12.04 -4.51
C SER A 338 -2.11 -10.93 -4.91
N THR A 339 -1.92 -10.74 -6.22
CA THR A 339 -0.97 -9.75 -6.75
C THR A 339 -1.33 -8.32 -6.36
N ASP A 340 -2.63 -8.00 -6.23
CA ASP A 340 -3.14 -6.72 -5.74
C ASP A 340 -3.20 -6.65 -4.19
N ARG A 341 -2.82 -7.73 -3.50
CA ARG A 341 -2.79 -7.91 -2.03
C ARG A 341 -4.13 -7.62 -1.34
N ARG A 342 -5.23 -7.95 -2.03
CA ARG A 342 -6.58 -7.83 -1.50
C ARG A 342 -7.13 -9.12 -0.92
N SER A 343 -6.59 -10.26 -1.32
CA SER A 343 -7.06 -11.55 -0.84
C SER A 343 -5.92 -12.53 -0.61
N ILE A 344 -6.11 -13.38 0.39
CA ILE A 344 -5.32 -14.60 0.60
C ILE A 344 -6.07 -15.77 -0.04
N ASP A 345 -5.36 -16.70 -0.65
CA ASP A 345 -5.89 -18.00 -1.04
C ASP A 345 -6.16 -18.83 0.22
N TRP A 346 -7.40 -18.75 0.69
CA TRP A 346 -7.87 -19.44 1.89
C TRP A 346 -8.15 -20.94 1.66
N GLU A 347 -8.12 -21.42 0.41
CA GLU A 347 -8.21 -22.84 0.10
C GLU A 347 -6.85 -23.54 0.27
N HIS A 348 -5.76 -22.77 0.34
CA HIS A 348 -4.43 -23.30 0.54
C HIS A 348 -4.28 -23.99 1.92
N PRO A 349 -3.74 -25.23 2.00
CA PRO A 349 -3.67 -25.99 3.26
C PRO A 349 -2.95 -25.28 4.41
N GLN A 350 -1.91 -24.50 4.10
CA GLN A 350 -1.14 -23.76 5.13
C GLN A 350 -1.90 -22.53 5.68
N ALA A 351 -2.96 -22.06 5.01
CA ALA A 351 -3.81 -20.97 5.47
C ALA A 351 -5.02 -21.45 6.30
N ALA A 352 -5.37 -22.74 6.21
CA ALA A 352 -6.57 -23.31 6.83
C ALA A 352 -6.64 -23.10 8.36
N ALA A 353 -5.52 -23.30 9.06
CA ALA A 353 -5.48 -23.12 10.51
C ALA A 353 -5.77 -21.66 10.93
N LEU A 354 -5.25 -20.69 10.18
CA LEU A 354 -5.53 -19.26 10.38
C LEU A 354 -6.99 -18.94 10.08
N TYR A 355 -7.53 -19.52 9.01
CA TYR A 355 -8.90 -19.32 8.61
C TYR A 355 -9.89 -19.79 9.69
N ASP A 356 -9.69 -21.01 10.19
CA ASP A 356 -10.53 -21.58 11.25
C ASP A 356 -10.41 -20.81 12.57
N TRP A 357 -9.19 -20.39 12.92
CA TRP A 357 -8.95 -19.54 14.08
C TRP A 357 -9.69 -18.20 13.95
N GLY A 358 -9.56 -17.54 12.80
CA GLY A 358 -10.21 -16.27 12.52
C GLY A 358 -11.73 -16.37 12.59
N ALA A 359 -12.30 -17.44 12.03
CA ALA A 359 -13.73 -17.70 12.11
C ALA A 359 -14.21 -17.90 13.56
N ARG A 360 -13.45 -18.58 14.41
CA ARG A 360 -13.77 -18.70 15.85
C ARG A 360 -13.68 -17.35 16.56
N LYS A 361 -12.62 -16.58 16.29
CA LYS A 361 -12.40 -15.26 16.88
C LYS A 361 -13.46 -14.25 16.52
N VAL A 362 -13.86 -14.16 15.25
CA VAL A 362 -14.94 -13.27 14.82
C VAL A 362 -16.23 -13.56 15.58
N ARG A 363 -16.60 -14.85 15.76
CA ARG A 363 -17.77 -15.22 16.57
C ARG A 363 -17.63 -14.79 18.02
N LEU A 364 -16.46 -15.04 18.63
CA LEU A 364 -16.17 -14.66 20.00
C LEU A 364 -16.26 -13.14 20.22
N TRP A 365 -15.57 -12.35 19.40
CA TRP A 365 -15.55 -10.90 19.49
C TRP A 365 -16.96 -10.30 19.36
N ILE A 366 -17.78 -10.84 18.47
CA ILE A 366 -19.18 -10.40 18.31
C ILE A 366 -19.99 -10.71 19.58
N GLU A 367 -19.84 -11.88 20.19
CA GLU A 367 -20.55 -12.20 21.43
C GLU A 367 -20.07 -11.35 22.61
N GLU A 368 -18.77 -11.06 22.71
CA GLU A 368 -18.20 -10.14 23.70
C GLU A 368 -18.76 -8.72 23.52
N TYR A 369 -18.78 -8.20 22.28
CA TYR A 369 -19.38 -6.90 21.97
C TYR A 369 -20.86 -6.84 22.35
N ARG A 370 -21.64 -7.88 22.00
CA ARG A 370 -23.07 -7.94 22.36
C ARG A 370 -23.28 -7.95 23.88
N ALA A 371 -22.40 -8.63 24.63
CA ALA A 371 -22.45 -8.62 26.08
C ALA A 371 -22.11 -7.24 26.66
N ALA A 372 -21.08 -6.57 26.12
CA ALA A 372 -20.71 -5.22 26.52
C ALA A 372 -21.84 -4.21 26.24
N ARG A 373 -22.43 -4.25 25.05
CA ARG A 373 -23.51 -3.34 24.64
C ARG A 373 -24.76 -3.47 25.52
N ARG A 374 -25.15 -4.70 25.88
CA ARG A 374 -26.26 -4.93 26.84
C ARG A 374 -25.99 -4.32 28.21
N LYS A 375 -24.75 -4.37 28.70
CA LYS A 375 -24.37 -3.75 29.98
C LYS A 375 -24.47 -2.23 29.91
N PHE A 376 -23.94 -1.62 28.86
CA PHE A 376 -24.03 -0.17 28.66
C PHE A 376 -25.48 0.33 28.56
N GLU A 377 -26.33 -0.40 27.82
CA GLU A 377 -27.76 -0.07 27.69
C GLU A 377 -28.48 -0.19 29.05
N ALA A 378 -28.18 -1.22 29.85
CA ALA A 378 -28.77 -1.39 31.19
C ALA A 378 -28.33 -0.29 32.18
N GLU A 379 -27.05 0.12 32.14
CA GLU A 379 -26.52 1.20 32.98
C GLU A 379 -27.10 2.58 32.62
N ALA A 380 -27.32 2.84 31.32
CA ALA A 380 -27.94 4.08 30.85
C ALA A 380 -29.40 4.20 31.31
N VAL A 381 -30.16 3.10 31.27
CA VAL A 381 -31.55 3.04 31.77
C VAL A 381 -31.59 3.21 33.29
N GLY A 382 -30.68 2.57 34.04
CA GLY A 382 -30.58 2.73 35.50
C GLY A 382 -30.31 4.16 35.95
N LYS A 383 -29.48 4.91 35.21
CA LYS A 383 -29.24 6.34 35.46
C LYS A 383 -30.45 7.23 35.15
N HIS A 384 -31.29 6.87 34.18
CA HIS A 384 -32.52 7.62 33.87
C HIS A 384 -33.64 7.40 34.92
N ILE A 385 -33.69 6.23 35.57
CA ILE A 385 -34.71 5.94 36.59
C ILE A 385 -34.36 6.58 37.95
N GLY A 386 -33.09 6.90 38.21
CA GLY A 386 -32.63 7.55 39.46
C GLY A 386 -32.93 9.06 39.61
N VAL A 387 -33.61 9.69 38.63
CA VAL A 387 -33.96 11.13 38.63
C VAL A 387 -35.49 11.34 38.75
N GLY A 388 -36.24 10.34 39.19
CA GLY A 388 -37.66 10.49 39.53
C GLY A 388 -37.82 11.15 40.89
N GLU A 389 -38.12 12.45 40.93
CA GLU A 389 -38.51 13.19 42.13
C GLU A 389 -39.62 12.48 42.90
N ALA A 390 -39.41 12.30 44.21
CA ALA A 390 -40.44 11.84 45.13
C ALA A 390 -41.59 12.87 45.18
N PRO A 391 -42.87 12.46 45.12
CA PRO A 391 -43.98 13.39 45.15
C PRO A 391 -44.04 14.11 46.50
N GLN A 392 -43.98 15.44 46.49
CA GLN A 392 -44.26 16.25 47.67
C GLN A 392 -45.75 16.09 48.03
N ASN A 393 -46.02 15.49 49.19
CA ASN A 393 -47.35 15.46 49.78
C ASN A 393 -47.74 16.87 50.25
N PRO A 394 -48.91 17.41 49.86
CA PRO A 394 -49.44 18.62 50.49
C PRO A 394 -50.05 18.27 51.85
N LEU A 395 -49.80 19.15 52.83
CA LEU A 395 -50.42 19.16 54.17
C LEU A 395 -51.90 19.51 54.13
#